data_AF-A0A354MRG4-F1
#
_entry.id   AF-A0A354MRG4-F1
#
_cell.length_a   1.000
_cell.length_b   1.000
_cell.length_c   1.000
_cell.angle_alpha   90.00
_cell.angle_beta   90.00
_cell.angle_gamma   90.00
#
_symmetry.space_group_name_H-M   'P 1'
#
loop_
_entity.id
_entity.type
_entity.pdbx_description
1 polymer ?
#
loop_
_entity_poly.entity_id
_entity_poly.type
_entity_poly.pdbx_seq_one_letter_code
_entity_poly.pdbx_strand_id
1 'polypeptide(L)'
;MLKSIEGRSDLIAKEIQVLAAHDKEKGTQYCETLYHYLTCCRSLVKTCDALFTHRNTVLYRIRRMQDDFRIPLDDPAVHADLLLGVSLLLFEEKGPDFFLSAVNKTTS
;
A
#
# COMPACT_ATOMS: atom_id res chain seq x y z
N MET A 1 16.92 15.85 3.23
CA MET A 1 16.30 14.78 4.02
C MET A 1 15.63 13.70 3.15
N LEU A 2 14.88 14.04 2.09
CA LEU A 2 14.34 13.03 1.17
C LEU A 2 15.39 12.44 0.20
N LYS A 3 16.41 13.21 -0.21
CA LYS A 3 17.53 12.73 -1.05
C LYS A 3 18.38 11.61 -0.44
N SER A 4 18.31 11.40 0.88
CA SER A 4 19.03 10.31 1.56
C SER A 4 18.24 8.98 1.57
N ILE A 5 17.04 8.96 0.98
CA ILE A 5 16.21 7.76 0.80
C ILE A 5 16.25 7.28 -0.65
N GLU A 6 16.62 8.15 -1.61
CA GLU A 6 16.90 7.77 -3.00
C GLU A 6 17.98 6.67 -3.02
N GLY A 7 17.57 5.44 -3.28
CA GLY A 7 18.45 4.27 -3.34
C GLY A 7 18.43 3.32 -2.14
N ARG A 8 17.62 3.58 -1.10
CA ARG A 8 17.44 2.63 0.03
C ARG A 8 16.36 1.59 -0.23
N SER A 9 16.49 0.89 -1.36
CA SER A 9 15.63 -0.25 -1.71
C SER A 9 15.74 -1.38 -0.68
N ASP A 10 16.82 -1.42 0.10
CA ASP A 10 17.05 -2.34 1.21
C ASP A 10 16.05 -2.18 2.38
N LEU A 11 15.41 -1.01 2.49
CA LEU A 11 14.34 -0.78 3.47
C LEU A 11 12.97 -1.30 3.02
N ILE A 12 12.83 -1.64 1.75
CA ILE A 12 11.58 -2.12 1.19
C ILE A 12 11.63 -3.65 1.20
N ALA A 13 10.76 -4.26 1.99
CA ALA A 13 10.61 -5.71 2.05
C ALA A 13 10.47 -6.30 0.63
N LYS A 14 11.13 -7.42 0.38
CA LYS A 14 11.19 -8.05 -0.96
C LYS A 14 9.80 -8.33 -1.52
N GLU A 15 8.88 -8.73 -0.67
CA GLU A 15 7.48 -9.04 -1.00
C GLU A 15 6.76 -7.79 -1.56
N ILE A 16 7.06 -6.61 -1.02
CA ILE A 16 6.51 -5.33 -1.47
C ILE A 16 7.09 -4.90 -2.82
N GLN A 17 8.37 -5.17 -3.05
CA GLN A 17 8.99 -4.94 -4.37
C GLN A 17 8.37 -5.82 -5.45
N VAL A 18 8.12 -7.11 -5.14
CA VAL A 18 7.47 -8.05 -6.06
C VAL A 18 6.03 -7.62 -6.34
N LEU A 19 5.31 -7.15 -5.31
CA LEU A 19 3.95 -6.62 -5.46
C LEU A 19 3.91 -5.42 -6.42
N ALA A 20 4.84 -4.48 -6.28
CA ALA A 20 4.93 -3.31 -7.13
C ALA A 20 5.35 -3.64 -8.56
N ALA A 21 6.26 -4.60 -8.73
CA ALA A 21 6.61 -5.11 -10.06
C ALA A 21 5.38 -5.70 -10.76
N HIS A 22 4.55 -6.45 -10.04
CA HIS A 22 3.29 -6.98 -10.57
C HIS A 22 2.29 -5.88 -10.93
N ASP A 23 2.12 -4.86 -10.08
CA ASP A 23 1.28 -3.70 -10.41
C ASP A 23 1.71 -3.02 -11.70
N LYS A 24 3.01 -2.78 -11.87
CA LYS A 24 3.56 -2.20 -13.10
C LYS A 24 3.36 -3.10 -14.33
N GLU A 25 3.55 -4.41 -14.19
CA GLU A 25 3.44 -5.35 -15.31
C GLU A 25 1.98 -5.56 -15.74
N LYS A 26 1.06 -5.66 -14.79
CA LYS A 26 -0.34 -6.06 -15.04
C LYS A 26 -1.33 -4.91 -14.97
N GLY A 27 -0.89 -3.70 -14.62
CA GLY A 27 -1.78 -2.56 -14.37
C GLY A 27 -2.70 -2.77 -13.18
N THR A 28 -2.28 -3.57 -12.19
CA THR A 28 -3.04 -3.77 -10.96
C THR A 28 -2.81 -2.63 -9.96
N GLN A 29 -3.52 -2.67 -8.83
CA GLN A 29 -3.46 -1.61 -7.79
C GLN A 29 -3.28 -2.23 -6.40
N TYR A 30 -2.47 -3.27 -6.28
CA TYR A 30 -2.25 -3.94 -5.00
C TYR A 30 -1.52 -3.03 -4.00
N CYS A 31 -0.52 -2.26 -4.42
CA CYS A 31 0.24 -1.35 -3.55
C CYS A 31 -0.66 -0.26 -2.95
N GLU A 32 -1.49 0.37 -3.77
CA GLU A 32 -2.46 1.36 -3.29
C GLU A 32 -3.51 0.73 -2.37
N THR A 33 -3.95 -0.50 -2.69
CA THR A 33 -4.87 -1.25 -1.82
C THR A 33 -4.23 -1.56 -0.48
N LEU A 34 -2.95 -1.97 -0.47
CA LEU A 34 -2.19 -2.26 0.74
C LEU A 34 -2.03 -1.01 1.61
N TYR A 35 -1.64 0.11 1.01
CA TYR A 35 -1.50 1.39 1.71
C TYR A 35 -2.80 1.81 2.42
N HIS A 36 -3.93 1.81 1.69
CA HIS A 36 -5.22 2.15 2.28
C HIS A 36 -5.67 1.12 3.32
N TYR A 37 -5.40 -0.16 3.10
CA TYR A 37 -5.73 -1.21 4.07
C TYR A 37 -4.99 -1.02 5.39
N LEU A 38 -3.68 -0.74 5.35
CA LEU A 38 -2.87 -0.52 6.54
C LEU A 38 -3.27 0.78 7.26
N THR A 39 -3.38 1.90 6.54
CA THR A 39 -3.78 3.19 7.12
C THR A 39 -5.21 3.20 7.68
N CYS A 40 -6.09 2.35 7.16
CA CYS A 40 -7.44 2.15 7.70
C CYS A 40 -7.51 1.11 8.83
N CYS A 41 -6.38 0.81 9.48
CA CYS A 41 -6.28 -0.18 10.56
C CYS A 41 -6.82 -1.56 10.15
N ARG A 42 -6.55 -1.99 8.92
CA ARG A 42 -7.01 -3.27 8.34
C ARG A 42 -8.55 -3.39 8.24
N SER A 43 -9.27 -2.27 8.24
CA SER A 43 -10.72 -2.26 8.05
C SER A 43 -11.08 -2.40 6.56
N LEU A 44 -11.69 -3.52 6.18
CA LEU A 44 -12.13 -3.75 4.81
C LEU A 44 -13.11 -2.66 4.33
N VAL A 45 -14.06 -2.26 5.18
CA VAL A 45 -15.07 -1.24 4.83
C VAL A 45 -14.41 0.09 4.51
N LYS A 46 -13.60 0.62 5.45
CA LYS A 46 -12.88 1.90 5.23
C LYS A 46 -11.95 1.86 4.02
N THR A 47 -11.35 0.70 3.74
CA THR A 47 -10.49 0.51 2.56
C THR A 47 -11.29 0.58 1.27
N CYS A 48 -12.50 -0.01 1.22
CA CYS A 48 -13.39 0.10 0.08
C CYS A 48 -13.79 1.55 -0.18
N ASP A 49 -14.14 2.28 0.87
CA ASP A 49 -14.51 3.69 0.80
C ASP A 49 -13.35 4.56 0.31
N ALA A 50 -12.14 4.33 0.82
CA ALA A 50 -10.94 5.07 0.42
C ALA A 50 -10.59 4.86 -1.06
N LEU A 51 -10.76 3.63 -1.56
CA LEU A 51 -10.48 3.24 -2.94
C LEU A 51 -11.65 3.46 -3.91
N PHE A 52 -12.80 3.92 -3.42
CA PHE A 52 -14.06 3.96 -4.19
C PHE A 52 -14.31 2.65 -4.96
N THR A 53 -14.04 1.51 -4.32
CA THR A 53 -13.98 0.20 -4.96
C THR A 53 -14.86 -0.82 -4.23
N HIS A 54 -15.46 -1.76 -4.97
CA HIS A 54 -16.32 -2.78 -4.40
C HIS A 54 -15.58 -3.74 -3.46
N ARG A 55 -16.28 -4.18 -2.40
CA ARG A 55 -15.76 -5.09 -1.35
C ARG A 55 -15.08 -6.34 -1.89
N ASN A 56 -15.67 -7.01 -2.87
CA ASN A 56 -15.12 -8.26 -3.41
C ASN A 56 -13.76 -8.04 -4.07
N THR A 57 -13.56 -6.89 -4.73
CA THR A 57 -12.29 -6.55 -5.37
C THR A 57 -11.22 -6.33 -4.31
N VAL A 58 -11.50 -5.56 -3.25
CA VAL A 58 -10.55 -5.32 -2.15
C VAL A 58 -10.23 -6.63 -1.42
N LEU A 59 -11.25 -7.44 -1.11
CA LEU A 59 -11.05 -8.74 -0.46
C LEU A 59 -10.23 -9.70 -1.31
N TYR A 60 -10.49 -9.76 -2.62
CA TYR A 60 -9.69 -10.55 -3.56
C TYR A 60 -8.24 -10.08 -3.55
N ARG A 61 -8.01 -8.76 -3.59
CA ARG A 61 -6.65 -8.21 -3.58
C ARG A 61 -5.90 -8.56 -2.30
N ILE A 62 -6.53 -8.42 -1.14
CA ILE A 62 -5.94 -8.78 0.16
C ILE A 62 -5.58 -10.26 0.22
N ARG A 63 -6.47 -11.16 -0.23
CA ARG A 63 -6.18 -12.60 -0.26
C ARG A 63 -4.99 -12.92 -1.16
N ARG A 64 -4.95 -12.36 -2.36
CA ARG A 64 -3.81 -12.52 -3.27
C ARG A 64 -2.51 -12.02 -2.64
N MET A 65 -2.53 -10.87 -1.94
CA MET A 65 -1.35 -10.37 -1.21
C MET A 65 -0.82 -11.38 -0.18
N GLN A 66 -1.71 -12.04 0.57
CA GLN A 66 -1.32 -13.06 1.56
C GLN A 66 -0.88 -14.38 0.90
N ASP A 67 -1.65 -14.87 -0.07
CA ASP A 67 -1.51 -16.22 -0.62
C ASP A 67 -0.39 -16.30 -1.67
N ASP A 68 -0.37 -15.35 -2.61
CA ASP A 68 0.54 -15.37 -3.76
C ASP A 68 1.82 -14.60 -3.45
N PHE A 69 1.71 -13.42 -2.83
CA PHE A 69 2.83 -12.53 -2.56
C PHE A 69 3.44 -12.73 -1.16
N ARG A 70 2.79 -13.55 -0.31
CA ARG A 70 3.25 -13.89 1.04
C ARG A 70 3.45 -12.67 1.95
N ILE A 71 2.65 -11.63 1.76
CA ILE A 71 2.68 -10.44 2.60
C ILE A 71 2.06 -10.77 3.97
N PRO A 72 2.81 -10.60 5.08
CA PRO A 72 2.36 -11.00 6.42
C PRO A 72 1.41 -9.95 7.04
N LEU A 73 0.21 -9.78 6.48
CA LEU A 73 -0.77 -8.79 6.94
C LEU A 73 -1.27 -9.05 8.38
N ASP A 74 -1.19 -10.29 8.80
CA ASP A 74 -1.65 -10.87 10.06
C ASP A 74 -0.71 -10.55 11.22
N ASP A 75 0.56 -10.22 10.90
CA ASP A 75 1.57 -9.88 11.89
C ASP A 75 1.52 -8.38 12.20
N PRO A 76 1.22 -7.98 13.45
CA PRO A 76 1.24 -6.58 13.84
C PRO A 76 2.65 -5.98 13.85
N ALA A 77 3.70 -6.78 14.07
CA ALA A 77 5.07 -6.31 14.23
C ALA A 77 5.62 -5.69 12.93
N VAL A 78 5.23 -6.23 11.78
CA VAL A 78 5.64 -5.77 10.45
C VAL A 78 4.82 -4.60 9.92
N HIS A 79 3.77 -4.15 10.64
CA HIS A 79 2.84 -3.14 10.13
C HIS A 79 3.56 -1.85 9.69
N ALA A 80 4.47 -1.36 10.53
CA ALA A 80 5.22 -0.14 10.26
C ALA A 80 6.13 -0.30 9.03
N ASP A 81 6.79 -1.45 8.91
CA ASP A 81 7.70 -1.74 7.80
C ASP A 81 6.95 -1.86 6.47
N LEU A 82 5.81 -2.56 6.46
CA LEU A 82 4.95 -2.66 5.28
C LEU A 82 4.41 -1.30 4.87
N LEU A 83 3.92 -0.51 5.83
CA LEU A 83 3.38 0.82 5.58
C LEU A 83 4.46 1.77 5.04
N LEU A 84 5.66 1.75 5.64
CA LEU A 84 6.78 2.56 5.17
C LEU A 84 7.20 2.15 3.76
N GLY A 85 7.40 0.85 3.52
CA GLY A 85 7.83 0.33 2.23
C GLY A 85 6.86 0.67 1.11
N VAL A 86 5.55 0.44 1.31
CA VAL A 86 4.54 0.78 0.30
C VAL A 86 4.39 2.29 0.11
N SER A 87 4.56 3.09 1.17
CA SER A 87 4.51 4.55 1.07
C SER A 87 5.66 5.10 0.25
N LEU A 88 6.88 4.58 0.42
CA LEU A 88 8.04 5.00 -0.37
C LEU A 88 7.83 4.70 -1.86
N LEU A 89 7.33 3.50 -2.19
CA LEU A 89 7.03 3.14 -3.59
C LEU A 89 5.94 4.03 -4.20
N LEU A 90 4.84 4.25 -3.47
CA LEU A 90 3.76 5.11 -3.95
C LEU A 90 4.20 6.57 -4.06
N PHE A 91 5.13 7.03 -3.23
CA PHE A 91 5.73 8.35 -3.34
C PHE A 91 6.59 8.49 -4.59
N GLU A 92 7.42 7.49 -4.89
CA GLU A 92 8.21 7.46 -6.13
C GLU A 92 7.31 7.37 -7.38
N GLU A 93 6.23 6.59 -7.34
CA GLU A 93 5.35 6.35 -8.48
C GLU A 93 4.34 7.48 -8.72
N LYS A 94 3.67 7.94 -7.66
CA LYS A 94 2.52 8.88 -7.74
C LYS A 94 2.84 10.28 -7.25
N GLY A 95 4.00 10.49 -6.62
CA GLY A 95 4.42 11.77 -6.08
C GLY A 95 3.76 12.15 -4.74
N PRO A 96 4.16 13.29 -4.16
CA PRO A 96 3.69 13.75 -2.84
C PRO A 96 2.18 14.04 -2.78
N ASP A 97 1.57 14.47 -3.90
CA ASP A 97 0.15 14.85 -3.93
C ASP A 97 -0.79 13.71 -3.57
N PHE A 98 -0.38 12.46 -3.85
CA PHE A 98 -1.09 11.26 -3.41
C PHE A 98 -1.34 11.28 -1.89
N PHE A 99 -0.35 11.68 -1.10
CA PHE A 99 -0.43 11.72 0.37
C PHE A 99 -1.12 12.97 0.91
N LEU A 100 -0.97 14.11 0.22
CA LEU A 100 -1.57 15.38 0.64
C LEU A 100 -3.09 15.39 0.48
N SER A 101 -3.63 14.65 -0.49
CA SER A 101 -5.07 14.50 -0.71
C SER A 101 -5.82 13.86 0.47
N ALA A 102 -5.12 13.08 1.31
CA ALA A 102 -5.68 12.43 2.49
C ALA A 102 -5.90 13.41 3.66
N VAL A 103 -5.18 14.54 3.72
CA VAL A 103 -5.25 15.51 4.82
C VAL A 103 -6.49 16.38 4.73
N ASN A 104 -6.95 16.68 3.51
CA ASN A 104 -8.05 17.62 3.26
C ASN A 104 -9.46 17.02 3.46
N LYS A 105 -9.58 15.70 3.71
CA LYS A 105 -10.87 15.04 3.95
C LYS A 105 -11.35 15.10 5.40
N THR A 106 -10.56 15.69 6.31
CA THR A 106 -10.88 15.76 7.75
C THR A 106 -11.53 17.09 8.18
N THR A 107 -11.82 17.99 7.24
CA THR A 107 -12.42 19.32 7.50
C THR A 107 -13.70 19.56 6.71
N SER A 108 -14.63 18.61 6.71
CA SER A 108 -16.02 18.82 6.30
C SER A 108 -16.96 17.93 7.07
#